data_AF-T1BZX9-F1
#
_entry.id   AF-T1BZX9-F1
#
_cell.length_a   1.000
_cell.length_b   1.000
_cell.length_c   1.000
_cell.angle_alpha   90.00
_cell.angle_beta   90.00
_cell.angle_gamma   90.00
#
_symmetry.space_group_name_H-M   'P 1'
#
loop_
_entity.id
_entity.type
_entity.pdbx_description
1 polymer ?
#
loop_
_entity_poly.entity_id
_entity_poly.type
_entity_poly.pdbx_seq_one_letter_code
_entity_poly.pdbx_strand_id
1 'polypeptide(L)'
;MKTIQAFKFRLCPTPEQESLLSRHAGCARFVWNKALGLQKGRLDAGMPLLSYGDLAKLLTLWRASDEYGFLALGPVHPQQWALKFLDRAIWAD
;
A
#
# COMPACT_ATOMS: atom_id res chain seq x y z
N MET A 1 25.85 -26.98 21.37
CA MET A 1 25.83 -25.87 20.39
C MET A 1 24.56 -26.00 19.58
N LYS A 2 23.63 -25.03 19.61
CA LYS A 2 22.34 -25.13 18.89
C LYS A 2 22.55 -24.59 17.47
N THR A 3 22.49 -25.46 16.46
CA THR A 3 22.65 -25.05 15.06
C THR A 3 21.37 -24.36 14.59
N ILE A 4 21.45 -23.11 14.16
CA ILE A 4 20.31 -22.41 13.55
C ILE A 4 20.30 -22.82 12.08
N GLN A 5 19.35 -23.68 11.70
CA GLN A 5 19.10 -24.02 10.29
C GLN A 5 17.94 -23.19 9.75
N ALA A 6 18.11 -22.67 8.53
CA ALA A 6 17.05 -22.01 7.77
C ALA A 6 16.70 -22.85 6.54
N PHE A 7 15.41 -22.89 6.20
CA PHE A 7 14.90 -23.61 5.04
C PHE A 7 14.32 -22.62 4.03
N LYS A 8 14.51 -22.89 2.74
CA LYS A 8 13.92 -22.12 1.64
C LYS A 8 12.95 -23.00 0.87
N PHE A 9 11.70 -22.57 0.77
CA PHE A 9 10.66 -23.28 0.04
C PHE A 9 10.16 -22.43 -1.12
N ARG A 10 9.77 -23.09 -2.21
CA ARG A 10 8.99 -22.46 -3.28
C ARG A 10 7.52 -22.52 -2.89
N LEU A 11 6.82 -21.40 -3.01
CA LEU A 11 5.36 -21.38 -2.92
C LEU A 11 4.79 -21.96 -4.21
N CYS A 12 3.85 -22.90 -4.08
CA CYS A 12 3.09 -23.48 -5.20
C CYS A 12 1.61 -23.12 -5.02
N PRO A 13 1.22 -21.86 -5.25
CA PRO A 13 -0.15 -21.41 -5.07
C PRO A 13 -1.10 -22.02 -6.12
N THR A 14 -2.38 -22.13 -5.78
CA THR A 14 -3.43 -22.40 -6.78
C THR A 14 -3.70 -21.14 -7.63
N PRO A 15 -4.31 -21.26 -8.82
CA PRO A 15 -4.66 -20.10 -9.65
C PRO A 15 -5.47 -19.03 -8.89
N GLU A 16 -6.37 -19.44 -8.00
CA GLU A 16 -7.15 -18.54 -7.15
C GLU A 16 -6.24 -17.79 -6.16
N GLN A 17 -5.29 -18.49 -5.53
CA GLN A 17 -4.32 -17.88 -4.62
C GLN A 17 -3.40 -16.90 -5.35
N GLU A 18 -2.94 -17.22 -6.56
CA GLU A 18 -2.14 -16.30 -7.38
C GLU A 18 -2.91 -15.02 -7.71
N SER A 19 -4.19 -15.14 -8.05
CA SER A 19 -5.06 -13.99 -8.29
C SER A 19 -5.19 -13.14 -7.02
N LEU A 20 -5.43 -13.75 -5.85
CA LEU A 20 -5.50 -13.04 -4.57
C LEU A 20 -4.19 -12.31 -4.23
N LEU A 21 -3.04 -12.97 -4.41
CA LEU A 21 -1.72 -12.39 -4.17
C LEU A 21 -1.42 -11.23 -5.14
N SER A 22 -1.79 -11.39 -6.41
CA SER A 22 -1.63 -10.34 -7.43
C SER A 22 -2.48 -9.12 -7.11
N ARG A 23 -3.75 -9.31 -6.71
CA ARG A 23 -4.61 -8.20 -6.27
C ARG A 23 -4.06 -7.54 -5.01
N HIS A 24 -3.59 -8.32 -4.04
CA HIS A 24 -2.98 -7.81 -2.82
C HIS A 24 -1.79 -6.88 -3.14
N ALA A 25 -0.81 -7.38 -3.90
CA ALA A 25 0.40 -6.63 -4.25
C ALA A 25 0.07 -5.41 -5.14
N GLY A 26 -0.81 -5.60 -6.12
CA GLY A 26 -1.26 -4.55 -7.03
C GLY A 26 -1.96 -3.40 -6.31
N CYS A 27 -2.90 -3.70 -5.40
CA CYS A 27 -3.60 -2.68 -4.62
C CYS A 27 -2.64 -1.87 -3.74
N ALA A 28 -1.71 -2.54 -3.03
CA ALA A 28 -0.72 -1.86 -2.21
C ALA A 28 0.20 -0.95 -3.04
N ARG A 29 0.67 -1.44 -4.20
CA ARG A 29 1.50 -0.66 -5.14
C ARG A 29 0.76 0.55 -5.68
N PHE A 30 -0.51 0.38 -6.04
CA PHE A 30 -1.35 1.47 -6.54
C PHE A 30 -1.54 2.56 -5.47
N VAL A 31 -1.91 2.18 -4.24
CA VAL A 31 -2.13 3.11 -3.13
C VAL A 31 -0.86 3.92 -2.83
N TRP A 32 0.32 3.27 -2.82
CA TRP A 32 1.59 3.98 -2.70
C TRP A 32 1.77 5.03 -3.80
N ASN A 33 1.63 4.65 -5.06
CA ASN A 33 1.89 5.54 -6.20
C ASN A 33 0.90 6.71 -6.23
N LYS A 34 -0.38 6.45 -5.96
CA LYS A 34 -1.42 7.49 -5.91
C LYS A 34 -1.16 8.48 -4.77
N ALA A 35 -0.85 7.99 -3.57
CA ALA A 35 -0.52 8.85 -2.44
C ALA A 35 0.77 9.64 -2.67
N LEU A 36 1.82 9.03 -3.24
CA LEU A 36 3.05 9.73 -3.59
C LEU A 36 2.80 10.83 -4.63
N GLY A 37 2.01 10.55 -5.67
CA GLY A 37 1.63 11.54 -6.68
C GLY A 37 0.87 12.72 -6.06
N LEU A 38 -0.06 12.44 -5.13
CA LEU A 38 -0.77 13.49 -4.39
C LEU A 38 0.18 14.34 -3.56
N GLN A 39 1.11 13.72 -2.81
CA GLN A 39 2.08 14.44 -1.99
C GLN A 39 3.01 15.31 -2.84
N LYS A 40 3.50 14.80 -3.97
CA LYS A 40 4.31 15.56 -4.93
C LYS A 40 3.55 16.77 -5.48
N GLY A 41 2.32 16.58 -5.95
CA GLY A 41 1.50 17.69 -6.44
C GLY A 41 1.22 18.75 -5.38
N ARG A 42 1.09 18.35 -4.10
CA ARG A 42 0.96 19.30 -2.99
C ARG A 42 2.25 20.06 -2.73
N LEU A 43 3.39 19.38 -2.75
CA LEU A 43 4.71 19.98 -2.60
C LEU A 43 4.96 21.03 -3.70
N ASP A 44 4.69 20.68 -4.95
CA ASP A 44 4.87 21.57 -6.10
C ASP A 44 3.96 22.81 -6.02
N ALA A 45 2.77 22.67 -5.41
CA ALA A 45 1.85 23.75 -5.15
C ALA A 45 2.15 24.56 -3.87
N GLY A 46 3.24 24.27 -3.16
CA GLY A 46 3.60 24.92 -1.88
C GLY A 46 2.61 24.63 -0.74
N MET A 47 1.80 23.57 -0.88
CA MET A 47 0.85 23.14 0.13
C MET A 47 1.50 22.19 1.15
N PRO A 48 1.02 22.18 2.41
CA PRO A 48 1.52 21.23 3.40
C PRO A 48 1.23 19.80 2.96
N LEU A 49 2.22 18.93 3.16
CA LEU A 49 2.08 17.48 2.95
C LEU A 49 1.04 16.91 3.92
N LEU A 50 0.39 15.84 3.47
CA LEU A 50 -0.62 15.14 4.27
C LEU A 50 0.05 14.20 5.27
N SER A 51 -0.55 14.09 6.46
CA SER A 51 -0.15 13.06 7.43
C SER A 51 -0.65 11.68 6.99
N TYR A 52 -0.08 10.60 7.56
CA TYR A 52 -0.67 9.27 7.45
C TYR A 52 -2.17 9.24 7.76
N GLY A 53 -2.61 9.97 8.80
CA GLY A 53 -4.02 10.02 9.20
C GLY A 53 -4.93 10.58 8.10
N ASP A 54 -4.46 11.61 7.40
CA ASP A 54 -5.21 12.22 6.28
C ASP A 54 -5.21 11.29 5.05
N LEU A 55 -4.08 10.68 4.74
CA LEU A 55 -3.98 9.69 3.66
C LEU A 55 -4.86 8.46 3.94
N ALA A 56 -4.97 8.02 5.19
CA ALA A 56 -5.83 6.89 5.57
C ALA A 56 -7.33 7.23 5.39
N LYS A 57 -7.75 8.46 5.67
CA LYS A 57 -9.11 8.93 5.36
C LYS A 57 -9.37 8.91 3.86
N LEU A 58 -8.42 9.40 3.06
CA LEU A 58 -8.52 9.37 1.59
C LEU A 58 -8.59 7.93 1.06
N LEU A 59 -7.85 6.99 1.66
CA LEU A 59 -7.92 5.58 1.28
C LEU A 59 -9.32 5.00 1.47
N THR A 60 -10.01 5.34 2.56
CA THR A 60 -11.41 4.95 2.77
C THR A 60 -12.31 5.46 1.65
N LEU A 61 -12.12 6.72 1.23
CA LEU A 61 -12.88 7.32 0.13
C LEU A 61 -12.55 6.63 -1.21
N TRP A 62 -11.27 6.36 -1.50
CA TRP A 62 -10.87 5.66 -2.72
C TRP A 62 -11.50 4.27 -2.80
N ARG A 63 -11.47 3.51 -1.69
CA ARG A 63 -12.08 2.17 -1.64
C ARG A 63 -13.60 2.19 -1.84
N ALA A 64 -14.27 3.30 -1.51
CA ALA A 64 -15.71 3.47 -1.69
C ALA A 64 -16.09 4.11 -3.03
N SER A 65 -15.13 4.62 -3.80
CA SER A 65 -15.37 5.31 -5.08
C SER A 65 -15.59 4.33 -6.22
N ASP A 66 -16.34 4.72 -7.24
CA ASP A 66 -16.52 3.91 -8.46
C ASP A 66 -15.20 3.73 -9.23
N GLU A 67 -14.38 4.79 -9.30
CA GLU A 67 -13.11 4.79 -10.04
C GLU A 67 -12.07 3.85 -9.42
N TYR A 68 -12.02 3.76 -8.09
CA TYR A 68 -11.03 2.96 -7.37
C TYR A 68 -11.64 1.84 -6.51
N GLY A 69 -12.88 1.45 -6.81
CA GLY A 69 -13.61 0.41 -6.08
C GLY A 69 -12.91 -0.95 -6.08
N PHE A 70 -12.04 -1.21 -7.07
CA PHE A 70 -11.20 -2.41 -7.09
C PHE A 70 -10.27 -2.53 -5.88
N LEU A 71 -9.92 -1.42 -5.21
CA LEU A 71 -9.14 -1.45 -3.98
C LEU A 71 -9.86 -2.18 -2.86
N ALA A 72 -11.20 -2.18 -2.86
CA ALA A 72 -12.01 -2.91 -1.90
C ALA A 72 -11.87 -4.43 -2.02
N LEU A 73 -11.51 -4.93 -3.21
CA LEU A 73 -11.29 -6.36 -3.49
C LEU A 73 -9.99 -6.91 -2.88
N GLY A 74 -9.11 -6.02 -2.41
CA GLY A 74 -7.87 -6.33 -1.71
C GLY A 74 -7.95 -6.03 -0.21
N PRO A 75 -7.14 -6.72 0.61
CA PRO A 75 -7.08 -6.47 2.05
C PRO A 75 -6.65 -5.02 2.35
N VAL A 76 -7.26 -4.42 3.38
CA VAL A 76 -7.01 -3.02 3.75
C VAL A 76 -5.69 -2.81 4.48
N HIS A 77 -5.25 -3.77 5.30
CA HIS A 77 -4.04 -3.61 6.12
C HIS A 77 -2.76 -3.35 5.30
N PRO A 78 -2.47 -4.06 4.19
CA PRO A 78 -1.30 -3.78 3.34
C PRO A 78 -1.37 -2.40 2.69
N GLN A 79 -2.57 -1.93 2.33
CA GLN A 79 -2.78 -0.59 1.77
C GLN A 79 -2.48 0.49 2.83
N GLN A 80 -2.92 0.29 4.08
CA GLN A 80 -2.56 1.18 5.19
C GLN A 80 -1.07 1.15 5.50
N TRP A 81 -0.43 -0.02 5.49
CA TRP A 81 1.02 -0.12 5.66
C TRP A 81 1.79 0.57 4.53
N ALA A 82 1.33 0.49 3.28
CA ALA A 82 1.92 1.25 2.18
C ALA A 82 1.90 2.76 2.46
N LEU A 83 0.80 3.28 3.00
CA LEU A 83 0.72 4.69 3.41
C LEU A 83 1.66 5.02 4.59
N LYS A 84 1.78 4.12 5.58
CA LYS A 84 2.73 4.32 6.70
C LYS A 84 4.18 4.32 6.24
N PHE A 85 4.53 3.42 5.31
CA PHE A 85 5.87 3.40 4.75
C PHE A 85 6.14 4.66 3.91
N LEU A 86 5.13 5.19 3.21
CA LEU A 86 5.27 6.44 2.46
C LEU A 86 5.49 7.62 3.40
N ASP A 87 4.66 7.73 4.44
CA ASP A 87 4.79 8.76 5.48
C ASP A 87 6.18 8.70 6.10
N ARG A 88 6.65 7.52 6.51
CA ARG A 88 8.02 7.32 6.98
C ARG A 88 9.08 7.73 5.95
N ALA A 89 8.90 7.42 4.68
CA ALA A 89 9.87 7.76 3.63
C ALA A 89 9.94 9.27 3.35
N ILE A 90 8.83 10.00 3.55
CA ILE A 90 8.77 11.45 3.39
C ILE A 90 9.45 12.16 4.57
N TRP A 91 9.26 11.64 5.79
CA TRP A 91 9.71 12.28 7.03
C TRP A 91 10.96 11.63 7.64
N ALA A 92 11.59 10.68 6.96
CA ALA A 92 12.86 10.12 7.43
C ALA A 92 13.97 11.15 7.20
N ASP A 93 14.64 11.54 8.29
CA ASP A 93 15.90 12.31 8.29
C ASP A 93 17.03 11.57 7.56
#